data_AF-A0AAQ4Q8Y9-F1
#
_entry.id   AF-A0AAQ4Q8Y9-F1
#
_cell.length_a   1.000
_cell.length_b   1.000
_cell.length_c   1.000
_cell.angle_alpha   90.00
_cell.angle_beta   90.00
_cell.angle_gamma   90.00
#
_symmetry.space_group_name_H-M   'P 1'
#
loop_
_entity.id
_entity.type
_entity.pdbx_description
1 polymer ?
#
loop_
_entity_poly.entity_id
_entity_poly.type
_entity_poly.pdbx_seq_one_letter_code
_entity_poly.pdbx_strand_id
1 'polypeptide(L)'
;MVKTEDTPDMADGWREVFERSRVLPPPSQTVRLALDNHFTQSLGSQLTLSRLTAAHLPQAQETTGGGQEVTYQLRVTLFDRSHQHFFGNTWKSPSLRMKNKKIPVNEVLYFHTSLRLPSTVVVLELVSLSPRPDGSQQALGRGFAVLELFTNRPEAQAADGDRRLNLHHGSPRSLLHPLVKATDDYSSLLTTIDGAHLDCAVKNHQALVSVMHLLPENVLISGKEKIPGLAASPTGKLHISEKV
;
A
#
# COMPACT_ATOMS: atom_id res chain seq x y z
N MET A 1 -25.67 34.02 -25.78
CA MET A 1 -25.71 32.68 -25.15
C MET A 1 -24.28 32.26 -24.85
N VAL A 2 -23.83 32.48 -23.61
CA VAL A 2 -22.53 32.00 -23.13
C VAL A 2 -22.82 30.67 -22.45
N LYS A 3 -22.19 29.59 -22.93
CA LYS A 3 -22.20 28.29 -22.26
C LYS A 3 -21.37 28.42 -20.98
N THR A 4 -22.02 28.41 -19.84
CA THR A 4 -21.38 28.17 -18.54
C THR A 4 -20.86 26.74 -18.52
N GLU A 5 -19.53 26.60 -18.52
CA GLU A 5 -18.87 25.35 -18.20
C GLU A 5 -19.19 24.98 -16.74
N ASP A 6 -19.60 23.73 -16.53
CA ASP A 6 -19.83 23.15 -15.22
C ASP A 6 -18.53 23.13 -14.42
N THR A 7 -18.36 24.13 -13.55
CA THR A 7 -17.33 24.13 -12.51
C THR A 7 -17.64 23.00 -11.54
N PRO A 8 -16.77 21.99 -11.36
CA PRO A 8 -17.03 20.93 -10.39
C PRO A 8 -17.11 21.53 -8.99
N ASP A 9 -18.16 21.18 -8.25
CA ASP A 9 -18.47 21.73 -6.94
C ASP A 9 -17.30 21.44 -5.97
N MET A 10 -16.65 22.51 -5.52
CA MET A 10 -15.40 22.46 -4.76
C MET A 10 -15.56 21.73 -3.41
N ALA A 11 -16.80 21.62 -2.91
CA ALA A 11 -17.14 20.95 -1.66
C ALA A 11 -16.97 19.41 -1.71
N ASP A 12 -17.21 18.77 -2.86
CA ASP A 12 -17.07 17.31 -3.00
C ASP A 12 -15.60 16.87 -2.98
N GLY A 13 -14.70 17.73 -3.47
CA GLY A 13 -13.26 17.45 -3.50
C GLY A 13 -12.62 17.35 -2.11
N TRP A 14 -13.06 18.15 -1.14
CA TRP A 14 -12.47 18.18 0.21
C TRP A 14 -12.70 16.89 0.99
N ARG A 15 -13.85 16.24 0.80
CA ARG A 15 -14.13 14.94 1.43
C ARG A 15 -13.16 13.87 0.94
N GLU A 16 -12.92 13.83 -0.37
CA GLU A 16 -11.97 12.89 -0.96
C GLU A 16 -10.54 13.15 -0.47
N VAL A 17 -10.15 14.43 -0.37
CA VAL A 17 -8.85 14.82 0.20
C VAL A 17 -8.72 14.40 1.66
N PHE A 18 -9.74 14.64 2.49
CA PHE A 18 -9.73 14.24 3.90
C PHE A 18 -9.61 12.72 4.07
N GLU A 19 -10.41 11.95 3.33
CA GLU A 19 -10.34 10.48 3.38
C GLU A 19 -9.00 9.92 2.89
N ARG A 20 -8.36 10.58 1.92
CA ARG A 20 -7.01 10.23 1.44
C ARG A 20 -5.91 10.64 2.42
N SER A 21 -6.10 11.74 3.14
CA SER A 21 -5.10 12.33 4.03
C SER A 21 -5.23 11.86 5.49
N ARG A 22 -6.14 10.92 5.77
CA ARG A 22 -6.32 10.38 7.11
C ARG A 22 -5.12 9.51 7.48
N VAL A 23 -4.43 9.92 8.53
CA VAL A 23 -3.27 9.22 9.10
C VAL A 23 -3.60 8.77 10.50
N LEU A 24 -3.34 7.50 10.80
CA LEU A 24 -3.43 6.94 12.15
C LEU A 24 -2.04 6.96 12.80
N PRO A 25 -1.91 7.38 14.07
CA PRO A 25 -0.62 7.36 14.73
C PRO A 25 -0.18 5.91 15.00
N PRO A 26 1.13 5.63 15.01
CA PRO A 26 1.68 4.36 15.45
C PRO A 26 1.44 4.15 16.97
N PRO A 27 1.51 2.91 17.47
CA PRO A 27 1.42 2.65 18.90
C PRO A 27 2.54 3.35 19.66
N SER A 28 2.21 4.03 20.76
CA SER A 28 3.18 4.77 21.57
C SER A 28 4.26 3.86 22.17
N GLN A 29 3.92 2.61 22.46
CA GLN A 29 4.86 1.58 22.93
C GLN A 29 5.94 1.29 21.88
N THR A 30 5.57 1.21 20.61
CA THR A 30 6.48 0.97 19.48
C THR A 30 7.39 2.16 19.22
N VAL A 31 6.85 3.37 19.33
CA VAL A 31 7.64 4.61 19.24
C VAL A 31 8.70 4.63 20.34
N ARG A 32 8.32 4.32 21.59
CA ARG A 32 9.27 4.24 22.71
C ARG A 32 10.33 3.17 22.48
N LEU A 33 9.92 1.97 22.08
CA LEU A 33 10.85 0.87 21.79
C LEU A 33 11.84 1.24 20.68
N ALA A 34 11.39 1.93 19.62
CA ALA A 34 12.28 2.40 18.57
C ALA A 34 13.32 3.39 19.12
N LEU A 35 12.91 4.32 19.99
CA LEU A 35 13.82 5.25 20.67
C LEU A 35 14.83 4.54 21.57
N ASP A 36 14.38 3.54 22.34
CA ASP A 36 15.24 2.74 23.23
C ASP A 36 16.29 1.93 22.43
N ASN A 37 15.96 1.56 21.19
CA ASN A 37 16.88 0.91 20.24
C ASN A 37 17.71 1.92 19.42
N HIS A 38 17.72 3.20 19.80
CA HIS A 38 18.43 4.29 19.13
C HIS A 38 18.01 4.51 17.66
N PHE A 39 16.78 4.15 17.30
CA PHE A 39 16.19 4.45 15.99
C PHE A 39 15.59 5.86 15.96
N THR A 40 16.44 6.87 16.11
CA THR A 40 16.02 8.29 16.16
C THR A 40 15.87 8.92 14.78
N GLN A 41 16.52 8.36 13.76
CA GLN A 41 16.43 8.83 12.38
C GLN A 41 15.47 7.97 11.56
N SER A 42 14.65 8.66 10.75
CA SER A 42 13.73 8.05 9.79
C SER A 42 14.52 7.52 8.58
N LEU A 43 14.18 6.32 8.12
CA LEU A 43 14.75 5.72 6.91
C LEU A 43 13.77 5.86 5.75
N GLY A 44 14.26 6.43 4.64
CA GLY A 44 13.51 6.57 3.41
C GLY A 44 13.55 5.30 2.59
N SER A 45 12.39 4.86 2.14
CA SER A 45 12.22 3.62 1.40
C SER A 45 11.37 3.83 0.15
N GLN A 46 11.69 3.06 -0.88
CA GLN A 46 10.91 2.90 -2.09
C GLN A 46 10.32 1.49 -2.12
N LEU A 47 9.01 1.38 -2.31
CA LEU A 47 8.29 0.13 -2.55
C LEU A 47 7.77 0.12 -3.99
N THR A 48 8.34 -0.77 -4.80
CA THR A 48 7.91 -1.00 -6.18
C THR A 48 6.93 -2.15 -6.23
N LEU A 49 5.76 -1.94 -6.85
CA LEU A 49 4.68 -2.90 -6.99
C LEU A 49 4.52 -3.21 -8.49
N SER A 50 4.98 -4.38 -8.91
CA SER A 50 5.09 -4.71 -10.33
C SER A 50 3.80 -5.33 -10.86
N ARG A 51 3.45 -6.51 -10.35
CA ARG A 51 2.38 -7.32 -10.93
C ARG A 51 1.78 -8.25 -9.89
N LEU A 52 0.48 -8.42 -9.97
CA LEU A 52 -0.24 -9.43 -9.20
C LEU A 52 -0.71 -10.56 -10.12
N THR A 53 -0.42 -11.80 -9.75
CA THR A 53 -0.95 -12.99 -10.40
C THR A 53 -2.03 -13.57 -9.50
N ALA A 54 -3.23 -13.84 -10.01
CA ALA A 54 -4.32 -14.41 -9.23
C ALA A 54 -5.25 -15.27 -10.09
N ALA A 55 -4.81 -16.47 -10.43
CA ALA A 55 -5.48 -17.33 -11.42
C ALA A 55 -6.95 -17.69 -11.11
N HIS A 56 -7.34 -17.63 -9.84
CA HIS A 56 -8.65 -18.04 -9.34
C HIS A 56 -9.68 -16.89 -9.28
N LEU A 57 -9.27 -15.64 -9.56
CA LEU A 57 -10.16 -14.49 -9.47
C LEU A 57 -11.00 -14.28 -10.76
N PRO A 58 -12.23 -13.73 -10.63
CA PRO A 58 -13.08 -13.44 -11.79
C PRO A 58 -12.40 -12.48 -12.75
N GLN A 59 -12.27 -12.85 -14.02
CA GLN A 59 -11.83 -11.89 -15.04
C GLN A 59 -13.01 -10.99 -15.43
N ALA A 60 -12.71 -9.73 -15.76
CA ALA A 60 -13.65 -8.89 -16.47
C ALA A 60 -13.96 -9.61 -17.80
N GLN A 61 -15.11 -10.29 -17.89
CA GLN A 61 -15.57 -10.85 -19.14
C GLN A 61 -15.98 -9.70 -20.05
N GLU A 62 -15.46 -9.68 -21.27
CA GLU A 62 -16.10 -9.01 -22.40
C GLU A 62 -17.37 -9.82 -22.75
N THR A 63 -18.40 -9.77 -21.90
CA THR A 63 -19.68 -10.39 -22.20
C THR A 63 -20.50 -9.45 -23.07
N THR A 64 -20.85 -9.95 -24.25
CA THR A 64 -21.80 -9.42 -25.24
C THR A 64 -23.24 -9.39 -24.69
N GLY A 65 -23.44 -8.84 -23.48
CA GLY A 65 -24.74 -8.80 -22.80
C GLY A 65 -24.61 -8.46 -21.31
N GLY A 66 -24.60 -7.16 -20.99
CA GLY A 66 -25.08 -6.62 -19.71
C GLY A 66 -24.31 -6.92 -18.41
N GLY A 67 -23.21 -7.69 -18.44
CA GLY A 67 -22.40 -7.95 -17.24
C GLY A 67 -21.60 -6.72 -16.81
N GLN A 68 -21.77 -6.28 -15.56
CA GLN A 68 -21.00 -5.17 -14.99
C GLN A 68 -19.52 -5.52 -14.85
N GLU A 69 -18.64 -4.64 -15.33
CA GLU A 69 -17.19 -4.83 -15.33
C GLU A 69 -16.62 -4.78 -13.89
N VAL A 70 -16.04 -5.89 -13.42
CA VAL A 70 -15.32 -5.93 -12.13
C VAL A 70 -13.91 -5.38 -12.32
N THR A 71 -13.56 -4.36 -11.54
CA THR A 71 -12.18 -3.84 -11.47
C THR A 71 -11.54 -4.20 -10.15
N TYR A 72 -10.24 -3.96 -10.02
CA TYR A 72 -9.46 -4.29 -8.84
C TYR A 72 -8.77 -3.06 -8.26
N GLN A 73 -8.47 -3.08 -6.98
CA GLN A 73 -7.69 -2.05 -6.30
C GLN A 73 -6.77 -2.74 -5.31
N LEU A 74 -5.48 -2.45 -5.43
CA LEU A 74 -4.50 -2.73 -4.39
C LEU A 74 -4.53 -1.63 -3.33
N ARG A 75 -4.53 -2.04 -2.06
CA ARG A 75 -4.43 -1.16 -0.89
C ARG A 75 -3.20 -1.51 -0.08
N VAL A 76 -2.48 -0.50 0.40
CA VAL A 76 -1.21 -0.66 1.09
C VAL A 76 -1.24 0.15 2.38
N THR A 77 -0.96 -0.49 3.51
CA THR A 77 -1.06 0.13 4.84
C THR A 77 0.06 -0.39 5.74
N LEU A 78 0.56 0.44 6.66
CA LEU A 78 1.50 -0.01 7.68
C LEU A 78 0.78 -0.71 8.83
N PHE A 79 1.43 -1.72 9.39
CA PHE A 79 0.90 -2.51 10.50
C PHE A 79 2.00 -2.85 11.49
N ASP A 80 1.67 -2.75 12.77
CA ASP A 80 2.49 -3.22 13.86
C ASP A 80 2.00 -4.59 14.31
N ARG A 81 2.81 -5.63 14.06
CA ARG A 81 2.55 -7.01 14.45
C ARG A 81 2.43 -7.19 15.96
N SER A 82 3.30 -6.57 16.74
CA SER A 82 3.36 -6.75 18.20
C SER A 82 2.14 -6.17 18.90
N HIS A 83 1.61 -5.07 18.37
CA HIS A 83 0.45 -4.38 18.95
C HIS A 83 -0.85 -4.63 18.18
N GLN A 84 -0.79 -5.38 17.08
CA GLN A 84 -1.89 -5.62 16.14
C GLN A 84 -2.61 -4.33 15.72
N HIS A 85 -1.83 -3.34 15.29
CA HIS A 85 -2.35 -2.00 15.06
C HIS A 85 -1.98 -1.49 13.67
N PHE A 86 -2.98 -1.11 12.89
CA PHE A 86 -2.78 -0.40 11.63
C PHE A 86 -2.47 1.06 11.90
N PHE A 87 -1.46 1.59 11.25
CA PHE A 87 -1.05 2.99 11.39
C PHE A 87 -0.64 3.58 10.04
N GLY A 88 -0.35 4.88 10.03
CA GLY A 88 -0.10 5.61 8.81
C GLY A 88 -1.39 5.87 8.03
N ASN A 89 -1.25 6.05 6.71
CA ASN A 89 -2.38 6.07 5.78
C ASN A 89 -2.59 4.69 5.14
N THR A 90 -3.75 4.51 4.50
CA THR A 90 -3.95 3.41 3.55
C THR A 90 -3.89 3.98 2.14
N TRP A 91 -2.78 3.74 1.46
CA TRP A 91 -2.66 4.09 0.05
C TRP A 91 -3.55 3.17 -0.79
N LYS A 92 -4.23 3.73 -1.78
CA LYS A 92 -5.14 3.02 -2.68
C LYS A 92 -4.71 3.26 -4.12
N SER A 93 -4.44 2.20 -4.86
CA SER A 93 -4.18 2.28 -6.29
C SER A 93 -5.41 2.77 -7.09
N PRO A 94 -5.19 3.31 -8.30
CA PRO A 94 -6.25 3.47 -9.29
C PRO A 94 -6.93 2.12 -9.60
N SER A 95 -8.12 2.16 -10.21
CA SER A 95 -8.79 0.94 -10.65
C SER A 95 -7.94 0.17 -11.67
N LEU A 96 -7.62 -1.07 -11.34
CA LEU A 96 -6.80 -2.00 -12.11
C LEU A 96 -7.69 -3.00 -12.84
N ARG A 97 -7.26 -3.42 -14.02
CA ARG A 97 -7.93 -4.47 -14.81
C ARG A 97 -7.10 -5.74 -14.86
N MET A 98 -7.78 -6.86 -14.76
CA MET A 98 -7.15 -8.17 -14.90
C MET A 98 -7.09 -8.57 -16.38
N LYS A 99 -5.93 -9.03 -16.83
CA LYS A 99 -5.70 -9.57 -18.18
C LYS A 99 -4.89 -10.86 -18.06
N ASN A 100 -5.37 -11.94 -18.67
CA ASN A 100 -4.67 -13.24 -18.66
C ASN A 100 -4.23 -13.68 -17.25
N LYS A 101 -5.16 -13.66 -16.29
CA LYS A 101 -4.92 -14.03 -14.88
C LYS A 101 -3.91 -13.14 -14.12
N LYS A 102 -3.53 -12.00 -14.70
CA LYS A 102 -2.53 -11.07 -14.15
C LYS A 102 -3.11 -9.65 -14.08
N ILE A 103 -2.73 -8.90 -13.07
CA ILE A 103 -3.07 -7.49 -12.88
C ILE A 103 -1.75 -6.70 -12.91
N PRO A 104 -1.48 -5.91 -13.96
CA PRO A 104 -0.35 -5.01 -13.95
C PRO A 104 -0.61 -3.89 -12.94
N VAL A 105 0.28 -3.74 -11.95
CA VAL A 105 0.18 -2.66 -10.95
C VAL A 105 1.07 -1.51 -11.39
N ASN A 106 2.37 -1.77 -11.57
CA ASN A 106 3.39 -0.82 -12.02
C ASN A 106 3.36 0.52 -11.25
N GLU A 107 3.24 0.45 -9.93
CA GLU A 107 3.22 1.61 -9.04
C GLU A 107 4.49 1.62 -8.18
N VAL A 108 4.95 2.83 -7.87
CA VAL A 108 6.09 3.06 -6.97
C VAL A 108 5.59 3.94 -5.84
N LEU A 109 5.75 3.44 -4.61
CA LEU A 109 5.40 4.15 -3.39
C LEU A 109 6.69 4.57 -2.68
N TYR A 110 6.67 5.76 -2.12
CA TYR A 110 7.72 6.31 -1.28
C TYR A 110 7.15 6.52 0.12
N PHE A 111 7.95 6.21 1.13
CA PHE A 111 7.61 6.47 2.52
C PHE A 111 8.90 6.57 3.34
N HIS A 112 8.79 7.12 4.55
CA HIS A 112 9.86 7.04 5.52
C HIS A 112 9.31 6.73 6.91
N THR A 113 10.11 6.02 7.70
CA THR A 113 9.75 5.66 9.08
C THR A 113 10.99 5.50 9.96
N SER A 114 10.88 5.98 11.20
CA SER A 114 11.80 5.75 12.31
C SER A 114 11.52 4.43 13.02
N LEU A 115 10.36 3.81 12.79
CA LEU A 115 9.94 2.54 13.39
C LEU A 115 10.61 1.36 12.68
N ARG A 116 11.93 1.28 12.80
CA ARG A 116 12.78 0.28 12.12
C ARG A 116 12.83 -1.05 12.88
N LEU A 117 11.70 -1.44 13.45
CA LEU A 117 11.53 -2.67 14.23
C LEU A 117 10.96 -3.77 13.32
N PRO A 118 11.34 -5.05 13.47
CA PRO A 118 10.78 -6.13 12.64
C PRO A 118 9.27 -6.31 12.76
N SER A 119 8.67 -5.84 13.86
CA SER A 119 7.22 -5.83 14.03
C SER A 119 6.51 -4.86 13.07
N THR A 120 7.23 -3.89 12.51
CA THR A 120 6.71 -2.94 11.53
C THR A 120 6.74 -3.56 10.15
N VAL A 121 5.55 -3.79 9.61
CA VAL A 121 5.35 -4.45 8.32
C VAL A 121 4.42 -3.64 7.43
N VAL A 122 4.44 -3.94 6.13
CA VAL A 122 3.47 -3.44 5.16
C VAL A 122 2.44 -4.54 4.89
N VAL A 123 1.16 -4.19 4.93
CA VAL A 123 0.06 -5.08 4.55
C VAL A 123 -0.49 -4.62 3.20
N LEU A 124 -0.58 -5.57 2.27
CA LEU A 124 -1.06 -5.33 0.90
C LEU A 124 -2.35 -6.11 0.69
N GLU A 125 -3.47 -5.43 0.52
CA GLU A 125 -4.79 -6.03 0.30
C GLU A 125 -5.22 -5.86 -1.16
N LEU A 126 -5.60 -6.96 -1.81
CA LEU A 126 -6.29 -6.92 -3.09
C LEU A 126 -7.80 -6.84 -2.85
N VAL A 127 -8.44 -5.86 -3.47
CA VAL A 127 -9.88 -5.61 -3.37
C VAL A 127 -10.50 -5.65 -4.75
N SER A 128 -11.59 -6.39 -4.95
CA SER A 128 -12.43 -6.26 -6.14
C SER A 128 -13.45 -5.15 -5.93
N LEU A 129 -13.65 -4.32 -6.95
CA LEU A 129 -14.62 -3.24 -7.02
C LEU A 129 -15.68 -3.62 -8.06
N SER A 130 -16.94 -3.71 -7.64
CA SER A 130 -18.08 -3.91 -8.52
C SER A 130 -19.08 -2.76 -8.37
N PRO A 131 -19.62 -2.21 -9.46
CA PRO A 131 -20.61 -1.15 -9.36
C PRO A 131 -21.88 -1.66 -8.68
N ARG A 132 -22.56 -0.76 -7.97
CA ARG A 132 -23.88 -0.98 -7.39
C ARG A 132 -24.92 -0.21 -8.21
N PRO A 133 -26.21 -0.61 -8.17
CA PRO A 133 -27.28 0.09 -8.88
C PRO A 133 -27.44 1.57 -8.51
N ASP A 134 -27.02 1.94 -7.29
CA ASP A 134 -27.05 3.31 -6.76
C ASP A 134 -25.87 4.17 -7.25
N GLY A 135 -25.02 3.65 -8.14
CA GLY A 135 -23.82 4.33 -8.64
C GLY A 135 -22.60 4.22 -7.72
N SER A 136 -22.74 3.69 -6.50
CA SER A 136 -21.61 3.43 -5.61
C SER A 136 -20.84 2.17 -6.01
N GLN A 137 -19.70 1.90 -5.37
CA GLN A 137 -18.89 0.71 -5.62
C GLN A 137 -18.92 -0.21 -4.40
N GLN A 138 -19.21 -1.50 -4.62
CA GLN A 138 -18.99 -2.53 -3.63
C GLN A 138 -17.53 -2.96 -3.63
N ALA A 139 -16.87 -2.83 -2.48
CA ALA A 139 -15.50 -3.28 -2.28
C ALA A 139 -15.49 -4.62 -1.52
N LEU A 140 -14.85 -5.65 -2.09
CA LEU A 140 -14.69 -6.96 -1.46
C LEU A 140 -13.21 -7.39 -1.46
N GLY A 141 -12.68 -7.72 -0.29
CA GLY A 141 -11.32 -8.26 -0.15
C GLY A 141 -11.17 -9.61 -0.84
N ARG A 142 -10.10 -9.78 -1.61
CA ARG A 142 -9.77 -10.98 -2.39
C ARG A 142 -8.50 -11.68 -1.92
N GLY A 143 -7.91 -11.17 -0.85
CA GLY A 143 -6.72 -11.70 -0.21
C GLY A 143 -5.74 -10.59 0.12
N PHE A 144 -4.77 -10.93 0.95
CA PHE A 144 -3.76 -9.97 1.38
C PHE A 144 -2.40 -10.63 1.58
N ALA A 145 -1.34 -9.84 1.49
CA ALA A 145 0.02 -10.24 1.80
C ALA A 145 0.59 -9.35 2.91
N VAL A 146 1.59 -9.89 3.61
CA VAL A 146 2.37 -9.16 4.61
C VAL A 146 3.81 -9.11 4.10
N LEU A 147 4.38 -7.91 4.08
CA LEU A 147 5.74 -7.63 3.66
C LEU A 147 6.54 -7.12 4.86
N GLU A 148 7.58 -7.86 5.23
CA GLU A 148 8.50 -7.48 6.30
C GLU A 148 9.48 -6.43 5.78
N LEU A 149 9.59 -5.30 6.49
CA LEU A 149 10.45 -4.18 6.12
C LEU A 149 11.81 -4.21 6.83
N PHE A 150 11.88 -4.84 7.99
CA PHE A 150 13.05 -4.83 8.86
C PHE A 150 13.28 -6.22 9.42
N THR A 151 14.55 -6.58 9.62
CA THR A 151 14.96 -7.87 10.15
C THR A 151 15.91 -7.66 11.31
N ASN A 152 15.83 -8.53 12.32
CA ASN A 152 16.78 -8.56 13.44
C ASN A 152 18.12 -9.19 13.06
N ARG A 153 18.25 -9.78 11.87
CA ARG A 153 19.45 -10.52 11.45
C ARG A 153 20.40 -9.63 10.66
N PRO A 154 21.63 -9.36 11.15
CA PRO A 154 22.63 -8.59 10.40
C PRO A 154 23.07 -9.27 9.10
N GLU A 155 22.97 -10.61 9.03
CA GLU A 155 23.39 -11.41 7.86
C GLU A 155 22.28 -11.64 6.82
N ALA A 156 21.03 -11.33 7.17
CA ALA A 156 19.96 -11.37 6.20
C ALA A 156 20.17 -10.20 5.22
N GLN A 157 20.07 -10.46 3.91
CA GLN A 157 19.94 -9.39 2.94
C GLN A 157 18.90 -8.42 3.49
N ALA A 158 19.25 -7.13 3.53
CA ALA A 158 18.33 -6.08 3.93
C ALA A 158 16.96 -6.32 3.28
N ALA A 159 15.86 -5.76 3.83
CA ALA A 159 14.57 -5.84 3.14
C ALA A 159 14.63 -5.33 1.68
N ASP A 160 15.72 -4.64 1.32
CA ASP A 160 16.18 -4.38 -0.04
C ASP A 160 16.17 -5.62 -0.95
N GLY A 161 15.51 -5.49 -2.09
CA GLY A 161 15.51 -6.47 -3.16
C GLY A 161 14.12 -6.92 -3.59
N ASP A 162 14.12 -7.74 -4.64
CA ASP A 162 12.92 -8.30 -5.22
C ASP A 162 12.31 -9.36 -4.29
N ARG A 163 10.98 -9.39 -4.25
CA ARG A 163 10.16 -10.26 -3.41
C ARG A 163 8.94 -10.72 -4.19
N ARG A 164 8.56 -11.97 -3.94
CA ARG A 164 7.29 -12.54 -4.40
C ARG A 164 6.47 -12.91 -3.18
N LEU A 165 5.41 -12.14 -2.95
CA LEU A 165 4.55 -12.28 -1.78
C LEU A 165 3.32 -13.12 -2.14
N ASN A 166 3.15 -14.27 -1.48
CA ASN A 166 1.92 -15.04 -1.63
C ASN A 166 0.75 -14.30 -1.01
N LEU A 167 -0.41 -14.33 -1.68
CA LEU A 167 -1.65 -13.83 -1.09
C LEU A 167 -2.22 -14.89 -0.15
N HIS A 168 -2.80 -14.44 0.96
CA HIS A 168 -3.53 -15.26 1.91
C HIS A 168 -5.03 -15.00 1.80
N HIS A 169 -5.82 -16.03 2.12
CA HIS A 169 -7.28 -15.93 2.19
C HIS A 169 -7.73 -14.96 3.29
N GLY A 170 -8.92 -14.38 3.10
CA GLY A 170 -9.55 -13.49 4.07
C GLY A 170 -9.25 -12.01 3.85
N SER A 171 -9.35 -11.23 4.92
CA SER A 171 -9.06 -9.79 4.92
C SER A 171 -7.97 -9.47 5.93
N PRO A 172 -7.23 -8.36 5.79
CA PRO A 172 -6.25 -7.89 6.76
C PRO A 172 -6.75 -7.83 8.22
N ARG A 173 -8.06 -7.75 8.45
CA ARG A 173 -8.64 -7.80 9.80
C ARG A 173 -8.35 -9.12 10.53
N SER A 174 -8.02 -10.20 9.82
CA SER A 174 -7.59 -11.44 10.47
C SER A 174 -6.30 -11.26 11.27
N LEU A 175 -5.45 -10.28 10.91
CA LEU A 175 -4.25 -9.93 11.66
C LEU A 175 -4.54 -9.37 13.06
N LEU A 176 -5.79 -8.92 13.30
CA LEU A 176 -6.26 -8.44 14.60
C LEU A 176 -6.77 -9.57 15.51
N HIS A 177 -6.79 -10.81 15.01
CA HIS A 177 -7.30 -11.93 15.78
C HIS A 177 -6.33 -12.28 16.93
N PRO A 178 -6.80 -12.50 18.17
CA PRO A 178 -5.91 -12.76 19.32
C PRO A 178 -4.95 -13.94 19.12
N LEU A 179 -5.37 -15.00 18.42
CA LEU A 179 -4.51 -16.15 18.12
C LEU A 179 -3.32 -15.77 17.23
N VAL A 180 -3.47 -14.76 16.38
CA VAL A 180 -2.41 -14.25 15.51
C VAL A 180 -1.40 -13.42 16.31
N LYS A 181 -1.82 -12.80 17.43
CA LYS A 181 -0.92 -12.10 18.35
C LYS A 181 0.03 -13.03 19.09
N ALA A 182 -0.44 -14.24 19.39
CA ALA A 182 0.29 -15.20 20.21
C ALA A 182 1.36 -15.97 19.45
N THR A 183 1.47 -15.77 18.12
CA THR A 183 2.48 -16.42 17.28
C THR A 183 3.34 -15.39 16.56
N ASP A 184 4.64 -15.63 16.53
CA ASP A 184 5.57 -14.89 15.67
C ASP A 184 5.53 -15.39 14.22
N ASP A 185 4.94 -16.56 13.98
CA ASP A 185 4.85 -17.21 12.68
C ASP A 185 3.41 -17.17 12.12
N TYR A 186 3.14 -16.16 11.30
CA TYR A 186 1.89 -16.03 10.55
C TYR A 186 1.65 -17.15 9.54
N SER A 187 2.71 -17.81 9.04
CA SER A 187 2.58 -18.81 7.98
C SER A 187 1.79 -20.05 8.44
N SER A 188 1.81 -20.33 9.75
CA SER A 188 1.04 -21.41 10.37
C SER A 188 -0.46 -21.15 10.48
N LEU A 189 -0.88 -19.87 10.49
CA LEU A 189 -2.28 -19.47 10.69
C LEU A 189 -2.94 -18.92 9.43
N LEU A 190 -2.15 -18.37 8.50
CA LEU A 190 -2.65 -17.78 7.27
C LEU A 190 -2.62 -18.81 6.14
N THR A 191 -3.79 -19.09 5.55
CA THR A 191 -3.88 -19.99 4.40
C THR A 191 -3.52 -19.24 3.13
N THR A 192 -2.48 -19.68 2.43
CA THR A 192 -2.09 -19.14 1.11
C THR A 192 -3.12 -19.49 0.04
N ILE A 193 -3.35 -18.57 -0.90
CA ILE A 193 -4.19 -18.82 -2.07
C ILE A 193 -3.30 -19.37 -3.20
N ASP A 194 -3.63 -20.56 -3.69
CA ASP A 194 -2.78 -21.23 -4.66
C ASP A 194 -2.59 -20.42 -5.96
N GLY A 195 -1.34 -20.39 -6.43
CA GLY A 195 -0.89 -19.63 -7.59
C GLY A 195 -0.97 -18.10 -7.46
N ALA A 196 -1.41 -17.56 -6.32
CA ALA A 196 -1.69 -16.14 -6.16
C ALA A 196 -0.57 -15.40 -5.44
N HIS A 197 0.01 -14.40 -6.10
CA HIS A 197 1.15 -13.67 -5.56
C HIS A 197 1.29 -12.26 -6.14
N LEU A 198 1.99 -11.40 -5.40
CA LEU A 198 2.39 -10.08 -5.81
C LEU A 198 3.92 -10.02 -5.94
N ASP A 199 4.40 -9.59 -7.11
CA ASP A 199 5.80 -9.28 -7.34
C ASP A 199 6.06 -7.82 -6.94
N CYS A 200 6.98 -7.61 -6.00
CA CYS A 200 7.35 -6.30 -5.49
C CYS A 200 8.85 -6.21 -5.16
N ALA A 201 9.34 -5.00 -4.93
CA ALA A 201 10.70 -4.77 -4.45
C ALA A 201 10.72 -3.64 -3.44
N VAL A 202 11.48 -3.77 -2.36
CA VAL A 202 11.77 -2.68 -1.44
C VAL A 202 13.20 -2.23 -1.69
N LYS A 203 13.48 -0.94 -1.59
CA LYS A 203 14.84 -0.39 -1.62
C LYS A 203 14.97 0.76 -0.65
N ASN A 204 16.12 0.89 -0.03
CA ASN A 204 16.46 2.13 0.66
C ASN A 204 16.61 3.25 -0.38
N HIS A 205 16.10 4.44 -0.08
CA HIS A 205 16.10 5.55 -1.03
C HIS A 205 16.72 6.81 -0.42
N GLN A 206 18.03 6.96 -0.62
CA GLN A 206 18.81 8.06 -0.02
C GLN A 206 18.35 9.45 -0.52
N ALA A 207 17.98 9.57 -1.80
CA ALA A 207 17.52 10.85 -2.33
C ALA A 207 16.22 11.35 -1.65
N LEU A 208 15.42 10.46 -1.05
CA LEU A 208 14.23 10.84 -0.28
C LEU A 208 14.58 11.67 0.96
N VAL A 209 15.77 11.48 1.55
CA VAL A 209 16.24 12.19 2.76
C VAL A 209 16.14 13.71 2.58
N SER A 210 16.45 14.21 1.38
CA SER A 210 16.40 15.64 1.07
C SER A 210 14.99 16.25 1.15
N VAL A 211 13.94 15.45 0.97
CA VAL A 211 12.54 15.91 0.91
C VAL A 211 11.66 15.34 2.02
N MET A 212 12.19 14.50 2.93
CA MET A 212 11.42 13.91 4.03
C MET A 212 10.71 14.95 4.90
N HIS A 213 11.29 16.14 5.07
CA HIS A 213 10.68 17.23 5.84
C HIS A 213 9.38 17.78 5.23
N LEU A 214 9.09 17.46 3.96
CA LEU A 214 7.85 17.79 3.26
C LEU A 214 6.82 16.67 3.32
N LEU A 215 7.24 15.48 3.78
CA LEU A 215 6.42 14.27 3.80
C LEU A 215 6.10 13.92 5.26
N PRO A 216 4.85 13.57 5.59
CA PRO A 216 4.56 13.05 6.90
C PRO A 216 5.20 11.67 7.07
N GLU A 217 5.77 11.42 8.24
CA GLU A 217 6.31 10.10 8.57
C GLU A 217 5.20 9.04 8.59
N ASN A 218 5.53 7.81 8.20
CA ASN A 218 4.60 6.67 8.13
C ASN A 218 3.46 6.85 7.10
N VAL A 219 3.63 7.74 6.13
CA VAL A 219 2.68 7.93 5.03
C VAL A 219 3.27 7.38 3.73
N LEU A 220 2.49 6.51 3.08
CA LEU A 220 2.76 5.94 1.77
C LEU A 220 2.24 6.90 0.70
N ILE A 221 3.12 7.28 -0.23
CA ILE A 221 2.85 8.29 -1.26
C ILE A 221 3.28 7.75 -2.62
N SER A 222 2.39 7.81 -3.62
CA SER A 222 2.73 7.46 -5.01
C SER A 222 3.44 8.62 -5.71
N GLY A 223 4.28 8.27 -6.69
CA GLY A 223 4.95 9.23 -7.57
C GLY A 223 4.01 10.12 -8.44
N LYS A 224 2.70 9.96 -8.31
CA LYS A 224 1.66 10.76 -9.01
C LYS A 224 0.98 11.77 -8.07
N GLU A 225 1.24 11.70 -6.78
CA GLU A 225 0.60 12.58 -5.80
C GLU A 225 1.21 13.98 -5.84
N LYS A 226 0.34 14.99 -5.70
CA LYS A 226 0.76 16.38 -5.65
C LYS A 226 1.18 16.72 -4.23
N ILE A 227 2.48 16.96 -4.03
CA ILE A 227 3.03 17.36 -2.74
C ILE A 227 3.25 18.89 -2.77
N PRO A 228 2.58 19.67 -1.91
CA PRO A 228 2.81 21.10 -1.82
C PRO A 228 4.29 21.43 -1.63
N GLY A 229 4.81 22.38 -2.40
CA GLY A 229 6.23 22.77 -2.35
C GLY A 229 7.17 21.94 -3.22
N LEU A 230 6.70 20.84 -3.85
CA LEU A 230 7.47 20.09 -4.85
C LEU A 230 6.97 20.40 -6.26
N ALA A 231 7.90 20.75 -7.15
CA ALA A 231 7.60 20.93 -8.56
C ALA A 231 7.29 19.57 -9.20
N ALA A 232 6.31 19.55 -10.10
CA ALA A 232 6.07 18.37 -10.92
C ALA A 232 7.30 18.08 -11.79
N SER A 233 7.70 16.82 -11.86
CA SER A 233 8.75 16.40 -12.79
C SER A 233 8.33 16.73 -14.23
N PRO A 234 9.25 17.25 -15.09
CA PRO A 234 8.97 17.52 -16.50
C PRO A 234 8.44 16.31 -17.29
N THR A 235 8.66 15.09 -16.80
CA THR A 235 8.22 13.83 -17.40
C THR A 235 6.93 13.25 -16.79
N GLY A 236 6.28 13.94 -15.85
CA GLY A 236 5.01 13.50 -15.23
C GLY A 236 5.13 12.31 -14.26
N LYS A 237 6.34 11.88 -13.93
CA LYS A 237 6.64 10.89 -12.87
C LYS A 237 7.54 11.56 -11.84
N LEU A 238 7.18 11.54 -10.55
CA LEU A 238 8.13 11.91 -9.49
C LEU A 238 9.35 10.98 -9.59
N HIS A 239 10.43 11.50 -10.15
CA HIS A 239 11.71 10.84 -10.28
C HIS A 239 12.65 11.59 -9.33
N ILE A 240 12.70 11.15 -8.07
CA ILE A 240 13.65 11.70 -7.11
C ILE A 240 15.02 11.15 -7.53
N SER A 241 15.75 11.98 -8.28
CA SER A 241 16.97 11.55 -8.94
C SER A 241 18.07 11.31 -7.91
N GLU A 242 18.75 10.17 -7.97
CA GLU A 242 20.05 10.01 -7.32
C GLU A 242 21.06 10.89 -8.08
N LYS A 243 21.29 12.11 -7.58
CA LYS A 243 22.53 12.82 -7.89
C LYS A 243 23.54 12.44 -6.81
N VAL A 244 24.54 11.66 -7.24
CA VAL A 244 25.82 11.43 -6.56
C VAL A 244 26.52 12.76 -6.32
#